data_AF-A0AAX4JE94-F1
#
_entry.id   AF-A0AAX4JE94-F1
#
_cell.length_a   1.000
_cell.length_b   1.000
_cell.length_c   1.000
_cell.angle_alpha   90.00
_cell.angle_beta   90.00
_cell.angle_gamma   90.00
#
_symmetry.space_group_name_H-M   'P 1'
#
loop_
_entity.id
_entity.type
_entity.pdbx_description
1 polymer ?
#
loop_
_entity_poly.entity_id
_entity_poly.type
_entity_poly.pdbx_seq_one_letter_code
_entity_poly.pdbx_strand_id
1 'polypeptide(L)'
;MNIDFLYSNIDQISPSNLALLNIPNELLLLKNSSLDLNRVKFIFSVEILLKIIKKPNDYRLLIDILLFVLDKYKDTSFIIFRLRIIKNISSFFYFVPMSFYLVDLLNQTINTNESDESQTYDSLSINKVDTTFVLGEIKSLIFENMNKFSDKYGFIEVVGVMIEGIKKISRGIYKEYCENIISGLNKHKEYVKKCRTENIKPLKLIK
;
A
#
# COMPACT_ATOMS: atom_id res chain seq x y z
N MET A 1 10.58 -2.85 27.85
CA MET A 1 9.68 -1.96 27.10
C MET A 1 9.40 -2.59 25.75
N ASN A 2 8.15 -2.54 25.29
CA ASN A 2 7.69 -3.11 24.01
C ASN A 2 6.69 -2.15 23.33
N ILE A 3 6.27 -2.47 22.12
CA ILE A 3 5.31 -1.62 21.39
C ILE A 3 3.96 -1.55 22.09
N ASP A 4 3.53 -2.63 22.75
CA ASP A 4 2.30 -2.65 23.53
C ASP A 4 2.28 -1.60 24.65
N PHE A 5 3.40 -1.47 25.38
CA PHE A 5 3.57 -0.43 26.38
C PHE A 5 3.51 0.96 25.75
N LEU A 6 4.15 1.18 24.60
CA LEU A 6 4.12 2.47 23.90
C LEU A 6 2.73 2.82 23.35
N TYR A 7 1.96 1.82 22.93
CA TYR A 7 0.57 2.00 22.50
C TYR A 7 -0.30 2.53 23.63
N SER A 8 -0.08 2.07 24.87
CA SER A 8 -0.77 2.57 26.06
C SER A 8 -0.19 3.87 26.62
N ASN A 9 1.03 4.26 26.25
CA ASN A 9 1.75 5.41 26.79
C ASN A 9 2.39 6.22 25.66
N ILE A 10 1.55 6.82 24.80
CA ILE A 10 1.98 7.50 23.56
C ILE A 10 2.92 8.69 23.84
N ASP A 11 2.76 9.34 24.99
CA ASP A 11 3.62 10.41 25.49
C ASP A 11 5.08 9.96 25.72
N GLN A 12 5.30 8.65 25.90
CA GLN A 12 6.63 8.06 26.09
C GLN A 12 7.33 7.76 24.77
N ILE A 13 6.74 8.05 23.61
CA ILE A 13 7.38 7.81 22.31
C ILE A 13 8.48 8.85 22.08
N SER A 14 9.72 8.42 22.24
CA SER A 14 10.91 9.24 22.03
C SER A 14 12.02 8.43 21.34
N PRO A 15 13.00 9.07 20.68
CA PRO A 15 14.10 8.35 20.04
C PRO A 15 14.88 7.44 20.99
N SER A 16 15.07 7.86 22.25
CA SER A 16 15.72 7.05 23.28
C SER A 16 14.91 5.81 23.61
N ASN A 17 13.60 5.94 23.80
CA ASN A 17 12.75 4.81 24.11
C ASN A 17 12.62 3.84 22.94
N LEU A 18 12.48 4.36 21.71
CA LEU A 18 12.43 3.53 20.51
C LEU A 18 13.71 2.69 20.29
N ALA A 19 14.87 3.20 20.69
CA ALA A 19 16.14 2.49 20.59
C ALA A 19 16.26 1.27 21.54
N LEU A 20 15.41 1.19 22.57
CA LEU A 20 15.40 0.09 23.54
C LEU A 20 14.53 -1.10 23.10
N LEU A 21 13.79 -0.97 22.01
CA LEU A 21 12.90 -2.03 21.52
C LEU A 21 13.69 -3.20 20.93
N ASN A 22 13.31 -4.42 21.31
CA ASN A 22 13.86 -5.65 20.74
C ASN A 22 13.10 -6.02 19.46
N ILE A 23 13.61 -5.54 18.31
CA ILE A 23 12.97 -5.70 16.99
C ILE A 23 12.57 -7.15 16.68
N PRO A 24 13.44 -8.18 16.81
CA PRO A 24 13.04 -9.57 16.60
C PRO A 24 11.83 -10.01 17.43
N ASN A 25 11.77 -9.61 18.69
CA ASN A 25 10.65 -9.93 19.57
C ASN A 25 9.37 -9.17 19.16
N GLU A 26 9.47 -7.89 18.82
CA GLU A 26 8.32 -7.10 18.35
C GLU A 26 7.74 -7.65 17.04
N LEU A 27 8.59 -8.12 16.12
CA LEU A 27 8.15 -8.79 14.89
C LEU A 27 7.41 -10.10 15.15
N LEU A 28 7.87 -10.88 16.14
CA LEU A 28 7.17 -12.10 16.56
C LEU A 28 5.80 -11.78 17.17
N LEU A 29 5.72 -10.75 18.01
CA LEU A 29 4.46 -10.28 18.58
C LEU A 29 3.50 -9.76 17.51
N LEU A 30 4.00 -9.01 16.52
CA LEU A 30 3.21 -8.54 15.38
C LEU A 30 2.68 -9.72 14.54
N LYS A 31 3.53 -10.72 14.30
CA LYS A 31 3.11 -11.94 13.59
C LYS A 31 1.99 -12.66 14.34
N ASN A 32 2.06 -12.76 15.67
CA ASN A 32 1.00 -13.39 16.46
C ASN A 32 -0.30 -12.55 16.46
N SER A 33 -0.20 -11.22 16.59
CA SER A 33 -1.37 -10.33 16.55
C SER A 33 -2.05 -10.26 15.18
N SER A 34 -1.36 -10.64 14.10
CA SER A 34 -1.98 -10.82 12.79
C SER A 34 -3.08 -11.90 12.76
N LEU A 35 -3.10 -12.80 13.77
CA LEU A 35 -4.10 -13.86 13.89
C LEU A 35 -5.43 -13.37 14.47
N ASP A 36 -5.39 -12.46 15.44
CA ASP A 36 -6.53 -11.83 16.11
C ASP A 36 -6.37 -10.30 16.09
N LEU A 37 -6.97 -9.67 15.08
CA LEU A 37 -6.53 -8.37 14.60
C LEU A 37 -7.26 -7.20 15.26
N ASN A 38 -6.56 -6.50 16.16
CA ASN A 38 -6.88 -5.11 16.48
C ASN A 38 -6.23 -4.18 15.44
N ARG A 39 -7.03 -3.68 14.48
CA ARG A 39 -6.57 -2.88 13.33
C ARG A 39 -5.73 -1.67 13.73
N VAL A 40 -6.17 -0.92 14.74
CA VAL A 40 -5.52 0.32 15.21
C VAL A 40 -4.15 -0.01 15.80
N LYS A 41 -4.10 -0.96 16.74
CA LYS A 41 -2.86 -1.39 17.38
C LYS A 41 -1.88 -2.00 16.38
N PHE A 42 -2.39 -2.76 15.41
CA PHE A 42 -1.56 -3.36 14.36
C PHE A 42 -0.90 -2.27 13.50
N ILE A 43 -1.67 -1.32 12.99
CA ILE A 43 -1.14 -0.18 12.21
C ILE A 43 -0.11 0.61 13.02
N PHE A 44 -0.42 0.93 14.28
CA PHE A 44 0.52 1.62 15.17
C PHE A 44 1.83 0.85 15.28
N SER A 45 1.76 -0.46 15.50
CA SER A 45 2.93 -1.33 15.63
C SER A 45 3.77 -1.34 14.36
N VAL A 46 3.10 -1.43 13.20
CA VAL A 46 3.76 -1.34 11.89
C VAL A 46 4.49 -0.01 11.77
N GLU A 47 3.81 1.12 11.98
CA GLU A 47 4.38 2.47 11.84
C GLU A 47 5.58 2.71 12.78
N ILE A 48 5.55 2.16 14.00
CA ILE A 48 6.70 2.18 14.92
C ILE A 48 7.84 1.34 14.36
N LEU A 49 7.56 0.12 13.91
CA LEU A 49 8.57 -0.78 13.32
C LEU A 49 9.22 -0.18 12.07
N LEU A 50 8.45 0.51 11.20
CA LEU A 50 8.98 1.21 10.02
C LEU A 50 10.08 2.21 10.40
N LYS A 51 9.93 2.88 11.54
CA LYS A 51 10.85 3.93 12.01
C LYS A 51 12.14 3.37 12.61
N ILE A 52 12.10 2.16 13.18
CA ILE A 52 13.22 1.61 13.96
C ILE A 52 13.97 0.48 13.26
N ILE A 53 13.36 -0.23 12.32
CA ILE A 53 14.01 -1.30 11.57
C ILE A 53 15.10 -0.72 10.68
N LYS A 54 16.33 -1.20 10.87
CA LYS A 54 17.51 -0.82 10.06
C LYS A 54 18.10 -1.98 9.27
N LYS A 55 17.84 -3.22 9.69
CA LYS A 55 18.44 -4.42 9.08
C LYS A 55 17.55 -4.92 7.93
N PRO A 56 18.12 -5.25 6.77
CA PRO A 56 17.35 -5.78 5.64
C PRO A 56 16.56 -7.07 5.95
N ASN A 57 17.09 -7.94 6.82
CA ASN A 57 16.41 -9.18 7.20
C ASN A 57 15.14 -8.92 8.02
N ASP A 58 15.22 -8.02 9.02
CA ASP A 58 14.07 -7.63 9.84
C ASP A 58 13.00 -6.94 8.99
N TYR A 59 13.44 -6.15 8.00
CA TYR A 59 12.56 -5.54 7.01
C TYR A 59 11.82 -6.58 6.18
N ARG A 60 12.54 -7.58 5.65
CA ARG A 60 11.94 -8.67 4.87
C ARG A 60 10.88 -9.41 5.70
N LEU A 61 11.19 -9.71 6.96
CA LEU A 61 10.23 -10.34 7.87
C LEU A 61 8.98 -9.48 8.08
N LEU A 62 9.14 -8.16 8.24
CA LEU A 62 8.00 -7.25 8.34
C LEU A 62 7.15 -7.30 7.06
N ILE A 63 7.76 -7.24 5.88
CA ILE A 63 7.04 -7.34 4.61
C ILE A 63 6.28 -8.67 4.50
N ASP A 64 6.91 -9.80 4.86
CA ASP A 64 6.25 -11.11 4.83
C ASP A 64 5.01 -11.15 5.75
N ILE A 65 5.09 -10.54 6.94
CA ILE A 65 3.94 -10.40 7.85
C ILE A 65 2.85 -9.52 7.23
N LEU A 66 3.20 -8.39 6.63
CA LEU A 66 2.23 -7.47 6.03
C LEU A 66 1.53 -8.08 4.80
N LEU A 67 2.26 -8.81 3.96
CA LEU A 67 1.69 -9.55 2.83
C LEU A 67 0.71 -10.62 3.33
N PHE A 68 1.09 -11.39 4.36
CA PHE A 68 0.18 -12.35 5.00
C PHE A 68 -1.12 -11.70 5.47
N VAL A 69 -1.04 -10.51 6.08
CA VAL A 69 -2.22 -9.76 6.52
C VAL A 69 -3.08 -9.28 5.34
N LEU A 70 -2.46 -8.76 4.27
CA LEU A 70 -3.18 -8.37 3.05
C LEU A 70 -3.92 -9.55 2.41
N ASP A 71 -3.33 -10.75 2.48
CA ASP A 71 -3.92 -11.97 1.95
C ASP A 71 -5.02 -12.56 2.83
N LYS A 72 -4.91 -12.42 4.16
CA LYS A 72 -5.88 -12.95 5.11
C LYS A 72 -7.16 -12.11 5.18
N TYR A 73 -7.04 -10.78 5.19
CA TYR A 73 -8.17 -9.87 5.43
C TYR A 73 -8.64 -9.21 4.13
N LYS A 74 -9.31 -9.96 3.26
CA LYS A 74 -9.74 -9.53 1.91
C LYS A 74 -11.12 -8.88 1.86
N ASP A 75 -11.88 -8.89 2.94
CA ASP A 75 -13.25 -8.35 2.96
C ASP A 75 -13.27 -6.82 2.80
N THR A 76 -14.36 -6.31 2.21
CA THR A 76 -14.61 -4.88 2.02
C THR A 76 -14.44 -4.05 3.30
N SER A 77 -14.82 -4.60 4.45
CA SER A 77 -14.70 -3.90 5.75
C SER A 77 -13.25 -3.61 6.16
N PHE A 78 -12.26 -4.19 5.47
CA PHE A 78 -10.83 -3.96 5.71
C PHE A 78 -10.17 -3.08 4.64
N ILE A 79 -10.90 -2.51 3.68
CA ILE A 79 -10.31 -1.74 2.57
C ILE A 79 -9.37 -0.63 3.05
N ILE A 80 -9.79 0.22 4.01
CA ILE A 80 -8.94 1.30 4.54
C ILE A 80 -7.71 0.74 5.27
N PHE A 81 -7.90 -0.33 6.02
CA PHE A 81 -6.81 -1.00 6.72
C PHE A 81 -5.78 -1.57 5.74
N ARG A 82 -6.21 -2.22 4.66
CA ARG A 82 -5.36 -2.72 3.58
C ARG A 82 -4.65 -1.58 2.85
N LEU A 83 -5.35 -0.49 2.54
CA LEU A 83 -4.76 0.71 1.94
C LEU A 83 -3.64 1.27 2.81
N ARG A 84 -3.84 1.35 4.13
CA ARG A 84 -2.84 1.85 5.07
C ARG A 84 -1.60 0.94 5.12
N ILE A 85 -1.80 -0.39 5.07
CA ILE A 85 -0.68 -1.33 4.93
C ILE A 85 0.06 -1.11 3.61
N ILE A 86 -0.63 -1.00 2.48
CA ILE A 86 0.00 -0.78 1.17
C ILE A 86 0.75 0.55 1.13
N LYS A 87 0.20 1.61 1.75
CA LYS A 87 0.87 2.91 1.89
C LYS A 87 2.14 2.80 2.72
N ASN A 88 2.08 2.12 3.86
CA ASN A 88 3.23 1.82 4.70
C ASN A 88 4.31 1.06 3.92
N ILE A 89 3.94 0.02 3.17
CA ILE A 89 4.91 -0.71 2.34
C ILE A 89 5.46 0.17 1.21
N SER A 90 4.59 0.94 0.56
CA SER A 90 4.98 1.80 -0.55
C SER A 90 5.97 2.86 -0.09
N SER A 91 5.82 3.43 1.10
CA SER A 91 6.69 4.49 1.65
C SER A 91 8.15 4.09 1.84
N PHE A 92 8.47 2.81 1.80
CA PHE A 92 9.80 2.31 2.04
C PHE A 92 10.79 2.53 0.89
N PHE A 93 12.08 2.36 1.23
CA PHE A 93 13.19 2.43 0.29
C PHE A 93 13.23 1.24 -0.68
N TYR A 94 12.89 0.04 -0.21
CA TYR A 94 12.88 -1.16 -1.05
C TYR A 94 11.58 -1.25 -1.84
N PHE A 95 11.69 -1.48 -3.14
CA PHE A 95 10.52 -1.69 -3.99
C PHE A 95 9.87 -3.03 -3.66
N VAL A 96 8.57 -2.99 -3.34
CA VAL A 96 7.70 -4.16 -3.26
C VAL A 96 6.56 -3.96 -4.26
N PRO A 97 6.32 -4.90 -5.19
CA PRO A 97 5.31 -4.75 -6.23
C PRO A 97 3.91 -4.89 -5.63
N MET A 98 3.24 -3.75 -5.41
CA MET A 98 1.88 -3.70 -4.84
C MET A 98 0.78 -3.68 -5.90
N SER A 99 1.16 -3.79 -7.17
CA SER A 99 0.27 -3.72 -8.32
C SER A 99 -0.92 -4.65 -8.22
N PHE A 100 -0.70 -5.90 -7.83
CA PHE A 100 -1.77 -6.90 -7.70
C PHE A 100 -2.78 -6.51 -6.62
N TYR A 101 -2.31 -6.16 -5.41
CA TYR A 101 -3.18 -5.77 -4.30
C TYR A 101 -3.95 -4.48 -4.59
N LEU A 102 -3.34 -3.53 -5.31
CA LEU A 102 -4.01 -2.30 -5.71
C LEU A 102 -5.11 -2.53 -6.75
N VAL A 103 -4.90 -3.43 -7.71
CA VAL A 103 -5.93 -3.81 -8.69
C VAL A 103 -7.07 -4.60 -8.02
N ASP A 104 -6.74 -5.48 -7.06
CA ASP A 104 -7.75 -6.18 -6.26
C ASP A 104 -8.60 -5.20 -5.44
N LEU A 105 -7.98 -4.25 -4.74
CA LEU A 105 -8.71 -3.19 -4.01
C LEU A 105 -9.58 -2.36 -4.94
N LEU A 106 -9.07 -1.99 -6.12
CA LEU A 106 -9.86 -1.23 -7.11
C LEU A 106 -11.11 -1.99 -7.52
N ASN A 107 -10.97 -3.29 -7.80
CA ASN A 107 -12.10 -4.15 -8.14
C ASN A 107 -13.09 -4.22 -6.97
N GLN A 108 -12.61 -4.43 -5.74
CA GLN A 108 -13.47 -4.48 -4.56
C GLN A 108 -14.26 -3.19 -4.38
N THR A 109 -13.61 -2.03 -4.47
CA THR A 109 -14.27 -0.72 -4.31
C THR A 109 -15.32 -0.47 -5.38
N ILE A 110 -15.03 -0.77 -6.65
CA ILE A 110 -15.99 -0.67 -7.76
C ILE A 110 -17.24 -1.56 -7.54
N ASN A 111 -17.09 -2.63 -6.75
CA ASN A 111 -18.15 -3.60 -6.49
C ASN A 111 -18.91 -3.33 -5.17
N THR A 112 -18.58 -2.24 -4.48
CA THR A 112 -19.21 -1.89 -3.20
C THR A 112 -20.24 -0.79 -3.34
N ASN A 113 -21.21 -0.74 -2.42
CA ASN A 113 -22.17 0.34 -2.39
C ASN A 113 -21.51 1.63 -1.92
N GLU A 114 -21.79 2.72 -2.62
CA GLU A 114 -21.27 4.04 -2.31
C GLU A 114 -21.76 4.53 -0.93
N SER A 115 -20.93 5.35 -0.29
CA SER A 115 -21.23 6.05 0.96
C SER A 115 -20.98 7.53 0.74
N ASP A 116 -21.90 8.37 1.21
CA ASP A 116 -21.74 9.83 1.23
C ASP A 116 -20.97 10.33 2.46
N GLU A 117 -20.59 9.41 3.37
CA GLU A 117 -19.76 9.74 4.53
C GLU A 117 -18.31 10.02 4.11
N SER A 118 -17.72 11.11 4.60
CA SER A 118 -16.31 11.40 4.36
C SER A 118 -15.40 10.46 5.15
N GLN A 119 -14.37 9.93 4.49
CA GLN A 119 -13.43 9.00 5.13
C GLN A 119 -11.97 9.44 5.04
N THR A 120 -11.17 8.96 6.00
CA THR A 120 -9.72 9.14 6.03
C THR A 120 -9.03 7.82 6.39
N TYR A 121 -7.70 7.81 6.44
CA TYR A 121 -6.92 6.66 6.89
C TYR A 121 -7.13 6.25 8.35
N ASP A 122 -7.77 7.10 9.15
CA ASP A 122 -8.09 6.81 10.55
C ASP A 122 -9.47 6.12 10.71
N SER A 123 -10.25 6.07 9.64
CA SER A 123 -11.54 5.38 9.55
C SER A 123 -11.38 3.84 9.48
N LEU A 124 -10.62 3.25 10.41
CA LEU A 124 -10.28 1.82 10.40
C LEU A 124 -11.44 0.89 10.78
N SER A 125 -12.54 1.40 11.31
CA SER A 125 -13.71 0.63 11.80
C SER A 125 -14.97 0.83 10.95
N ILE A 126 -14.83 1.14 9.66
CA ILE A 126 -15.97 1.41 8.78
C ILE A 126 -16.61 0.13 8.23
N ASN A 127 -17.92 0.20 8.00
CA ASN A 127 -18.72 -0.84 7.34
C ASN A 127 -19.16 -0.45 5.93
N LYS A 128 -19.10 0.84 5.58
CA LYS A 128 -19.42 1.39 4.26
C LYS A 128 -18.21 2.16 3.75
N VAL A 129 -18.02 2.24 2.44
CA VAL A 129 -16.79 2.80 1.84
C VAL A 129 -17.12 4.09 1.11
N ASP A 130 -16.41 5.16 1.47
CA ASP A 130 -16.31 6.37 0.65
C ASP A 130 -15.51 6.01 -0.59
N THR A 131 -16.25 5.70 -1.65
CA THR A 131 -15.70 5.24 -2.91
C THR A 131 -14.81 6.30 -3.53
N THR A 132 -15.14 7.59 -3.37
CA THR A 132 -14.35 8.69 -3.91
C THR A 132 -12.98 8.76 -3.24
N PHE A 133 -12.93 8.73 -1.91
CA PHE A 133 -11.67 8.72 -1.16
C PHE A 133 -10.82 7.50 -1.52
N VAL A 134 -11.40 6.30 -1.45
CA VAL A 134 -10.66 5.05 -1.67
C VAL A 134 -10.12 4.96 -3.09
N LEU A 135 -10.93 5.32 -4.10
CA LEU A 135 -10.45 5.40 -5.47
C LEU A 135 -9.34 6.45 -5.60
N GLY A 136 -9.49 7.64 -5.03
CA GLY A 136 -8.42 8.66 -5.03
C GLY A 136 -7.07 8.11 -4.53
N GLU A 137 -7.09 7.43 -3.39
CA GLU A 137 -5.90 6.83 -2.78
C GLU A 137 -5.31 5.68 -3.61
N ILE A 138 -6.14 4.80 -4.17
CA ILE A 138 -5.69 3.70 -5.03
C ILE A 138 -4.93 4.26 -6.25
N LYS A 139 -5.49 5.26 -6.93
CA LYS A 139 -4.84 5.90 -8.08
C LYS A 139 -3.49 6.50 -7.69
N SER A 140 -3.43 7.22 -6.58
CA SER A 140 -2.20 7.84 -6.08
C SER A 140 -1.12 6.78 -5.80
N LEU A 141 -1.48 5.71 -5.09
CA LEU A 141 -0.57 4.61 -4.78
C LEU A 141 -0.11 3.84 -6.03
N ILE A 142 -1.00 3.63 -7.02
CA ILE A 142 -0.63 3.03 -8.31
C ILE A 142 0.47 3.86 -8.98
N PHE A 143 0.26 5.17 -9.08
CA PHE A 143 1.21 6.06 -9.74
C PHE A 143 2.53 6.17 -8.97
N GLU A 144 2.49 6.23 -7.64
CA GLU A 144 3.68 6.20 -6.79
C GLU A 144 4.49 4.92 -7.01
N ASN A 145 3.83 3.75 -6.98
CA ASN A 145 4.48 2.45 -7.13
C ASN A 145 5.12 2.31 -8.52
N MET A 146 4.45 2.77 -9.58
CA MET A 146 5.00 2.76 -10.94
C MET A 146 6.18 3.73 -11.11
N ASN A 147 6.13 4.91 -10.49
CA ASN A 147 7.27 5.83 -10.47
C ASN A 147 8.50 5.26 -9.76
N LYS A 148 8.32 4.42 -8.74
CA LYS A 148 9.43 3.74 -8.04
C LYS A 148 10.07 2.63 -8.86
N PHE A 149 9.32 2.02 -9.77
CA PHE A 149 9.75 0.87 -10.58
C PHE A 149 10.17 1.22 -12.02
N SER A 150 10.00 2.48 -12.45
CA SER A 150 10.16 2.87 -13.87
C SER A 150 11.55 2.58 -14.46
N ASP A 151 12.60 2.61 -13.63
CA ASP A 151 13.98 2.35 -14.05
C ASP A 151 14.34 0.85 -14.14
N LYS A 152 13.41 -0.06 -13.80
CA LYS A 152 13.67 -1.51 -13.78
C LYS A 152 13.31 -2.16 -15.10
N TYR A 153 14.12 -3.13 -15.55
CA TYR A 153 13.94 -3.83 -16.84
C TYR A 153 12.50 -4.30 -17.08
N GLY A 154 11.85 -4.92 -16.09
CA GLY A 154 10.48 -5.44 -16.20
C GLY A 154 9.34 -4.43 -16.14
N PHE A 155 9.61 -3.12 -16.11
CA PHE A 155 8.58 -2.09 -15.97
C PHE A 155 7.50 -2.15 -17.05
N ILE A 156 7.89 -2.29 -18.31
CA ILE A 156 6.96 -2.24 -19.47
C ILE A 156 5.97 -3.40 -19.39
N GLU A 157 6.45 -4.58 -19.00
CA GLU A 157 5.69 -5.81 -18.83
C GLU A 157 4.73 -5.71 -17.65
N VAL A 158 5.21 -5.27 -16.48
CA VAL A 158 4.38 -5.10 -15.27
C VAL A 158 3.27 -4.09 -15.50
N VAL A 159 3.56 -2.95 -16.13
CA VAL A 159 2.54 -1.95 -16.48
C VAL A 159 1.53 -2.52 -17.47
N GLY A 160 1.99 -3.32 -18.44
CA GLY A 160 1.10 -4.02 -19.37
C GLY A 160 0.09 -4.93 -18.65
N VAL A 161 0.58 -5.76 -17.73
CA VAL A 161 -0.28 -6.64 -16.91
C VAL A 161 -1.26 -5.84 -16.07
N MET A 162 -0.80 -4.75 -15.43
CA MET A 162 -1.67 -3.89 -14.64
C MET A 162 -2.77 -3.24 -15.49
N ILE A 163 -2.45 -2.72 -16.67
CA ILE A 163 -3.44 -2.13 -17.60
C ILE A 163 -4.50 -3.15 -17.99
N GLU A 164 -4.10 -4.37 -18.35
CA GLU A 164 -5.05 -5.43 -18.70
C GLU A 164 -5.92 -5.84 -17.49
N GLY A 165 -5.36 -5.83 -16.28
CA GLY A 165 -6.12 -6.00 -15.04
C GLY A 165 -7.19 -4.92 -14.86
N ILE A 166 -6.82 -3.65 -15.02
CA ILE A 166 -7.74 -2.50 -14.87
C ILE A 166 -8.81 -2.50 -15.97
N LYS A 167 -8.48 -2.87 -17.21
CA LYS A 167 -9.47 -2.97 -18.30
C LYS A 167 -10.58 -3.96 -17.99
N LYS A 168 -10.26 -5.09 -17.35
CA LYS A 168 -11.25 -6.13 -17.01
C LYS A 168 -12.27 -5.68 -15.96
N ILE A 169 -11.92 -4.69 -15.13
CA ILE A 169 -12.77 -4.18 -14.05
C ILE A 169 -13.43 -2.85 -14.41
N SER A 170 -13.00 -2.19 -15.50
CA SER A 170 -13.55 -0.93 -15.99
C SER A 170 -14.99 -1.11 -16.47
N ARG A 171 -15.96 -0.64 -15.68
CA ARG A 171 -17.39 -0.80 -15.95
C ARG A 171 -18.23 0.32 -15.35
N GLY A 172 -19.42 0.52 -15.92
CA GLY A 172 -20.44 1.45 -15.42
C GLY A 172 -19.92 2.88 -15.23
N ILE A 173 -20.30 3.51 -14.13
CA ILE A 173 -19.94 4.88 -13.76
C ILE A 173 -18.42 5.06 -13.50
N TYR A 174 -17.69 3.98 -13.20
CA TYR A 174 -16.25 4.04 -12.91
C TYR A 174 -15.36 3.84 -14.15
N LYS A 175 -15.97 3.68 -15.34
CA LYS A 175 -15.24 3.47 -16.58
C LYS A 175 -14.26 4.62 -16.86
N GLU A 176 -14.73 5.86 -16.75
CA GLU A 176 -13.90 7.06 -17.00
C GLU A 176 -12.72 7.15 -16.00
N TYR A 177 -12.99 6.85 -14.73
CA TYR A 177 -11.95 6.80 -13.71
C TYR A 177 -10.87 5.76 -14.03
N CYS A 178 -11.27 4.55 -14.45
CA CYS A 178 -10.32 3.50 -14.86
C CYS A 178 -9.53 3.88 -16.12
N GLU A 179 -10.19 4.49 -17.11
CA GLU A 179 -9.55 4.99 -18.34
C GLU A 179 -8.51 6.08 -18.03
N ASN A 180 -8.77 6.93 -17.04
CA ASN A 180 -7.81 7.93 -16.57
C ASN A 180 -6.52 7.29 -16.03
N ILE A 181 -6.65 6.23 -15.20
CA ILE A 181 -5.48 5.48 -14.70
C ILE A 181 -4.74 4.83 -15.87
N ILE A 182 -5.45 4.12 -16.75
CA ILE A 182 -4.86 3.42 -17.91
C ILE A 182 -4.11 4.42 -18.82
N SER A 183 -4.68 5.59 -19.05
CA SER A 183 -4.04 6.66 -19.84
C SER A 183 -2.73 7.12 -19.20
N GLY A 184 -2.72 7.37 -17.89
CA GLY A 184 -1.50 7.73 -17.15
C GLY A 184 -0.42 6.66 -17.22
N LEU A 185 -0.81 5.39 -17.02
CA LEU A 185 0.10 4.24 -17.12
C LEU A 185 0.68 4.06 -18.52
N ASN A 186 -0.14 4.17 -19.57
CA ASN A 186 0.32 4.08 -20.96
C ASN A 186 1.31 5.20 -21.30
N LYS A 187 1.01 6.45 -20.92
CA LYS A 187 1.92 7.59 -21.14
C LYS A 187 3.29 7.33 -20.51
N HIS A 188 3.32 6.81 -19.29
CA HIS A 188 4.57 6.49 -18.60
C HIS A 188 5.30 5.30 -19.22
N LYS A 189 4.58 4.26 -19.62
CA LYS A 189 5.13 3.11 -20.35
C LYS A 189 5.83 3.54 -21.63
N GLU A 190 5.19 4.36 -22.46
CA GLU A 190 5.78 4.86 -23.71
C GLU A 190 6.96 5.80 -23.45
N TYR A 191 6.89 6.64 -22.42
CA TYR A 191 8.03 7.46 -21.98
C TYR A 191 9.24 6.61 -21.60
N VAL A 192 9.06 5.58 -20.75
CA VAL A 192 10.16 4.69 -20.35
C VAL A 192 10.74 3.95 -21.55
N LYS A 193 9.89 3.49 -22.48
CA LYS A 193 10.33 2.84 -23.73
C LYS A 193 11.20 3.77 -24.57
N LYS A 194 10.80 5.05 -24.71
CA LYS A 194 11.58 6.08 -25.40
C LYS A 194 12.94 6.30 -24.71
N CYS A 195 12.94 6.52 -23.39
CA CYS A 195 14.16 6.69 -22.62
C CYS A 195 15.16 5.53 -22.80
N ARG A 196 14.68 4.28 -22.79
CA ARG A 196 15.53 3.10 -23.04
C ARG A 196 16.12 3.09 -24.44
N THR A 197 15.34 3.48 -25.45
CA THR A 197 15.81 3.57 -26.85
C THR A 197 16.90 4.63 -27.00
N GLU A 198 16.81 5.70 -26.22
CA GLU A 198 17.75 6.82 -26.21
C GLU A 198 18.90 6.64 -25.20
N ASN A 199 18.98 5.51 -24.49
CA ASN A 199 19.93 5.25 -23.38
C ASN A 199 19.90 6.30 -22.26
N ILE A 200 18.73 6.86 -21.97
CA ILE A 200 18.49 7.83 -20.90
C ILE A 200 17.79 7.14 -19.72
N LYS A 201 18.15 7.49 -18.48
CA LYS A 201 17.44 6.98 -17.30
C LYS A 201 16.07 7.67 -17.17
N PRO A 202 14.96 6.91 -17.08
CA PRO A 202 13.63 7.51 -16.97
C PRO A 202 13.45 8.26 -15.64
N LEU A 203 12.82 9.43 -15.71
CA LEU A 203 12.41 10.21 -14.54
C LEU A 203 10.98 9.84 -14.10
N LYS A 204 10.57 10.30 -12.92
CA LYS A 204 9.18 10.17 -12.45
C LYS A 204 8.26 11.03 -13.32
N LEU A 205 7.38 10.40 -14.09
CA LEU A 205 6.53 11.10 -15.06
C LEU A 205 5.09 11.31 -14.56
N ILE A 206 4.54 10.36 -13.80
CA ILE A 206 3.12 10.44 -13.41
C ILE A 206 3.00 11.22 -12.09
N LYS A 207 2.12 12.21 -12.06
CA LYS A 207 1.73 12.94 -10.84
C LYS A 207 0.29 12.61 -10.49
#